data_AF-A0A7W8SJZ1-F1
#
_entry.id   AF-A0A7W8SJZ1-F1
#
_cell.length_a   1.000
_cell.length_b   1.000
_cell.length_c   1.000
_cell.angle_alpha   90.00
_cell.angle_beta   90.00
_cell.angle_gamma   90.00
#
_symmetry.space_group_name_H-M   'P 1'
#
loop_
_entity.id
_entity.type
_entity.pdbx_description
1 polymer ?
#
loop_
_entity_poly.entity_id
_entity_poly.type
_entity_poly.pdbx_seq_one_letter_code
_entity_poly.pdbx_strand_id
1 'polypeptide(L)'
;MSQALKESLEALYVAIERVDIKTVLAHLHSLRGSFAMIQETEVANACAQMEQEARNNDIPAVKDGLDRFEPLAYSTLARRVINAQPEA
;
A
#
# COMPACT_ATOMS: atom_id res chain seq x y z
N MET A 1 -11.23 -4.07 -6.15
CA MET A 1 -10.25 -3.91 -5.06
C MET A 1 -8.84 -4.29 -5.53
N SER A 2 -8.62 -5.49 -6.06
CA SER A 2 -7.30 -5.88 -6.63
C SER A 2 -6.82 -4.95 -7.76
N GLN A 3 -7.70 -4.58 -8.71
CA GLN A 3 -7.36 -3.65 -9.79
C GLN A 3 -6.96 -2.26 -9.27
N ALA A 4 -7.76 -1.70 -8.33
CA ALA A 4 -7.47 -0.39 -7.74
C ALA A 4 -6.17 -0.38 -6.91
N LEU A 5 -5.82 -1.50 -6.26
CA LEU A 5 -4.53 -1.67 -5.60
C LEU A 5 -3.40 -1.64 -6.64
N LYS A 6 -3.54 -2.39 -7.73
CA LYS A 6 -2.54 -2.41 -8.82
C LYS A 6 -2.28 -1.01 -9.37
N GLU A 7 -3.33 -0.28 -9.71
CA GLU A 7 -3.22 1.09 -10.22
C GLU A 7 -2.54 2.03 -9.21
N SER A 8 -2.83 1.86 -7.92
CA SER A 8 -2.19 2.63 -6.84
C SER A 8 -0.71 2.30 -6.69
N LEU A 9 -0.33 1.02 -6.82
CA LEU A 9 1.06 0.57 -6.80
C LEU A 9 1.85 1.10 -8.00
N GLU A 10 1.28 1.01 -9.20
CA GLU A 10 1.89 1.57 -10.42
C GLU A 10 2.12 3.08 -10.28
N ALA A 11 1.14 3.83 -9.75
CA ALA A 11 1.30 5.25 -9.47
C ALA A 11 2.38 5.53 -8.41
N LEU A 12 2.47 4.71 -7.36
CA LEU A 12 3.52 4.81 -6.34
C LEU A 12 4.92 4.57 -6.91
N TYR A 13 5.10 3.54 -7.74
CA TYR A 13 6.39 3.28 -8.40
C TYR A 13 6.82 4.47 -9.27
N VAL A 14 5.92 5.02 -10.08
CA VAL A 14 6.22 6.20 -10.92
C VAL A 14 6.55 7.43 -10.05
N ALA A 15 5.84 7.63 -8.94
CA ALA A 15 6.10 8.75 -8.03
C ALA A 15 7.45 8.62 -7.32
N ILE A 16 7.83 7.41 -6.92
CA ILE A 16 9.14 7.09 -6.34
C ILE A 16 10.26 7.38 -7.35
N GLU A 17 10.14 6.92 -8.60
CA GLU A 17 11.14 7.17 -9.64
C GLU A 17 11.31 8.67 -9.95
N ARG A 18 10.23 9.44 -9.83
CA ARG A 18 10.24 10.89 -10.01
C ARG A 18 10.65 11.67 -8.76
N VAL A 19 10.89 10.98 -7.64
CA VAL A 19 11.17 11.60 -6.32
C VAL A 19 10.03 12.57 -5.92
N ASP A 20 8.80 12.27 -6.32
CA ASP A 20 7.61 13.06 -5.99
C ASP A 20 7.04 12.64 -4.63
N ILE A 21 7.68 13.14 -3.57
CA ILE A 21 7.33 12.83 -2.18
C ILE A 21 5.87 13.14 -1.87
N LYS A 22 5.31 14.22 -2.45
CA LYS A 22 3.92 14.62 -2.18
C LYS A 22 2.96 13.57 -2.71
N THR A 23 3.18 13.12 -3.94
CA THR A 23 2.36 12.08 -4.56
C THR A 23 2.53 10.75 -3.84
N VAL A 24 3.75 10.37 -3.45
CA VAL A 24 4.01 9.18 -2.63
C VAL A 24 3.20 9.21 -1.33
N LEU A 25 3.28 10.31 -0.57
CA LEU A 25 2.55 10.45 0.70
C LEU A 25 1.03 10.39 0.51
N ALA A 26 0.49 11.03 -0.54
CA ALA A 26 -0.94 11.03 -0.81
C ALA A 26 -1.46 9.61 -1.12
N HIS A 27 -0.74 8.85 -1.95
CA HIS A 27 -1.11 7.47 -2.28
C HIS A 27 -0.99 6.54 -1.07
N LEU A 28 0.11 6.61 -0.31
CA LEU A 28 0.29 5.80 0.90
C LEU A 28 -0.79 6.10 1.94
N HIS A 29 -1.14 7.37 2.14
CA HIS A 29 -2.22 7.77 3.05
C HIS A 29 -3.58 7.23 2.63
N SER A 30 -3.89 7.28 1.33
CA SER A 30 -5.13 6.74 0.76
C SER A 30 -5.21 5.22 0.91
N LEU A 31 -4.12 4.50 0.63
CA LEU A 31 -4.02 3.06 0.84
C LEU A 31 -4.16 2.70 2.31
N ARG A 32 -3.49 3.42 3.21
CA ARG A 32 -3.63 3.23 4.65
C ARG A 32 -5.08 3.34 5.10
N GLY A 33 -5.78 4.39 4.66
CA GLY A 33 -7.21 4.57 4.95
C GLY A 33 -8.05 3.40 4.45
N SER A 34 -7.80 2.95 3.22
CA SER A 34 -8.49 1.81 2.62
C SER A 34 -8.27 0.51 3.41
N PHE A 35 -7.03 0.20 3.80
CA PHE A 35 -6.70 -0.99 4.58
C PHE A 35 -7.22 -0.92 6.03
N ALA A 36 -7.20 0.26 6.64
CA ALA A 36 -7.78 0.49 7.96
C ALA A 36 -9.30 0.25 7.99
N MET A 37 -10.02 0.72 6.96
CA MET A 37 -11.47 0.49 6.82
C MET A 37 -11.83 -1.00 6.73
N ILE A 38 -10.91 -1.82 6.24
CA ILE A 38 -11.12 -3.26 6.09
C ILE A 38 -10.52 -4.08 7.24
N GLN A 39 -10.07 -3.39 8.30
CA GLN A 39 -9.48 -3.95 9.52
C GLN A 39 -8.16 -4.72 9.30
N GLU A 40 -7.46 -4.42 8.20
CA GLU A 40 -6.17 -5.02 7.87
C GLU A 40 -5.04 -4.16 8.43
N THR A 41 -4.91 -4.19 9.75
CA THR A 41 -4.02 -3.31 10.52
C THR A 41 -2.55 -3.50 10.16
N GLU A 42 -2.12 -4.72 9.84
CA GLU A 42 -0.73 -5.01 9.43
C GLU A 42 -0.37 -4.26 8.14
N VAL A 43 -1.27 -4.29 7.15
CA VAL A 43 -1.10 -3.62 5.87
C VAL A 43 -1.18 -2.09 6.03
N ALA A 44 -2.09 -1.61 6.89
CA ALA A 44 -2.20 -0.19 7.21
C ALA A 44 -0.94 0.35 7.93
N ASN A 45 -0.33 -0.44 8.82
CA ASN A 45 0.91 -0.09 9.50
C ASN A 45 2.10 -0.03 8.54
N ALA A 46 2.18 -0.95 7.56
CA ALA A 46 3.19 -0.89 6.51
C ALA A 46 3.09 0.41 5.69
N CYS A 47 1.87 0.87 5.34
CA CYS A 47 1.68 2.18 4.73
C CYS A 47 2.18 3.32 5.61
N ALA A 48 1.88 3.29 6.91
CA ALA A 48 2.30 4.33 7.85
C ALA A 48 3.84 4.39 8.02
N GLN A 49 4.52 3.25 7.98
CA GLN A 49 5.97 3.18 8.01
C GLN A 49 6.59 3.80 6.76
N MET A 50 6.09 3.46 5.57
CA MET A 50 6.52 4.08 4.31
C MET A 50 6.22 5.59 4.27
N GLU A 51 5.11 6.05 4.85
CA GLU A 51 4.84 7.50 4.98
C GLU A 51 5.92 8.19 5.80
N GLN A 52 6.42 7.55 6.86
CA GLN A 52 7.47 8.10 7.69
C GLN A 52 8.82 8.13 6.97
N GLU A 53 9.16 7.08 6.23
CA GLU A 53 10.37 7.01 5.39
C GLU A 53 10.35 8.09 4.30
N ALA A 54 9.21 8.26 3.63
CA ALA A 54 9.02 9.31 2.63
C ALA A 54 9.17 10.72 3.23
N ARG A 55 8.65 10.95 4.44
CA ARG A 55 8.83 12.22 5.18
C ARG A 55 10.30 12.48 5.56
N ASN A 56 11.06 11.42 5.82
CA ASN A 56 12.50 11.50 6.09
C ASN A 56 13.32 11.65 4.80
N ASN A 57 12.66 11.71 3.63
CA ASN A 57 13.29 11.76 2.31
C ASN A 57 14.14 10.51 1.99
N ASP A 58 13.83 9.38 2.64
CA ASP A 58 14.50 8.10 2.45
C ASP A 58 13.79 7.28 1.37
N ILE A 59 13.94 7.71 0.12
CA ILE A 59 13.33 7.05 -1.04
C ILE A 59 13.75 5.59 -1.22
N PRO A 60 15.03 5.22 -1.01
CA PRO A 60 15.42 3.82 -1.01
C PRO A 60 14.65 2.97 -0.01
N ALA A 61 14.44 3.46 1.21
CA ALA A 61 13.64 2.76 2.22
C ALA A 61 12.17 2.63 1.81
N VAL A 62 11.56 3.69 1.26
CA VAL A 62 10.18 3.64 0.73
C VAL A 62 10.06 2.57 -0.36
N LYS A 63 11.06 2.45 -1.25
CA LYS A 63 11.06 1.44 -2.31
C LYS A 63 11.14 0.02 -1.75
N ASP A 64 12.07 -0.24 -0.83
CA ASP A 64 12.18 -1.55 -0.16
C ASP A 64 10.90 -1.90 0.62
N GLY A 65 10.31 -0.91 1.29
CA GLY A 65 9.01 -1.03 1.94
C GLY A 65 7.89 -1.38 0.95
N LEU A 66 7.87 -0.74 -0.24
CA LEU A 66 6.87 -0.98 -1.27
C LEU A 66 6.98 -2.39 -1.86
N ASP A 67 8.19 -2.85 -2.14
CA ASP A 67 8.46 -4.19 -2.66
C ASP A 67 8.01 -5.30 -1.67
N ARG A 68 8.05 -5.01 -0.35
CA ARG A 68 7.52 -5.91 0.69
C ARG A 68 6.01 -5.76 0.88
N PHE A 69 5.49 -4.56 0.69
CA PHE A 69 4.07 -4.24 0.84
C PHE A 69 3.22 -4.89 -0.26
N GLU A 70 3.67 -4.88 -1.51
CA GLU A 70 2.93 -5.42 -2.64
C GLU A 70 2.42 -6.86 -2.40
N PRO A 71 3.28 -7.86 -2.12
CA PRO A 71 2.84 -9.24 -1.90
C PRO A 71 1.94 -9.38 -0.66
N LEU A 72 2.19 -8.57 0.39
CA LEU A 72 1.38 -8.56 1.60
C LEU A 72 -0.05 -8.08 1.31
N ALA A 73 -0.17 -6.95 0.61
CA ALA A 73 -1.45 -6.35 0.24
C ALA A 73 -2.27 -7.28 -0.67
N TYR A 74 -1.64 -7.90 -1.67
CA TYR A 74 -2.32 -8.88 -2.52
C TYR A 74 -2.77 -10.12 -1.76
N SER A 75 -1.91 -10.68 -0.89
CA SER A 75 -2.25 -11.85 -0.07
C SER A 75 -3.43 -11.56 0.85
N THR A 76 -3.44 -10.40 1.49
CA THR A 76 -4.56 -9.95 2.32
C THR A 76 -5.86 -9.79 1.52
N LEU A 77 -5.82 -9.14 0.36
CA LEU A 77 -7.02 -9.01 -0.47
C LEU A 77 -7.51 -10.38 -0.99
N ALA A 78 -6.61 -11.28 -1.38
CA ALA A 78 -6.95 -12.63 -1.82
C ALA A 78 -7.63 -13.44 -0.70
N ARG A 79 -7.06 -13.44 0.51
CA ARG A 79 -7.66 -14.08 1.70
C ARG A 79 -9.05 -13.51 1.99
N ARG A 80 -9.22 -12.20 1.86
CA ARG A 80 -10.50 -11.55 2.11
C ARG A 80 -11.56 -11.89 1.07
N VAL A 81 -11.18 -12.02 -0.20
CA VAL A 81 -12.11 -12.49 -1.25
C VAL A 81 -12.55 -13.93 -0.97
N ILE A 82 -11.62 -14.80 -0.59
CA ILE A 82 -11.92 -16.20 -0.23
C ILE A 82 -12.87 -16.26 0.97
N ASN A 83 -12.58 -15.51 2.03
CA ASN A 83 -13.39 -15.50 3.26
C ASN A 83 -14.72 -14.74 3.13
N ALA A 84 -14.87 -13.87 2.12
CA ALA A 84 -16.10 -13.12 1.85
C ALA A 84 -17.07 -13.87 0.93
N GLN A 85 -16.69 -15.04 0.39
CA GLN A 85 -17.65 -15.94 -0.26
C GLN A 85 -18.34 -16.77 0.83
N PRO A 86 -19.65 -16.58 1.07
CA PRO A 86 -20.39 -17.55 1.88
C PRO A 86 -20.42 -18.87 1.12
N GLU A 87 -20.16 -19.97 1.84
CA GLU A 87 -20.47 -21.32 1.37
C GLU A 87 -21.93 -21.34 0.88
N ALA A 88 -22.11 -21.74 -0.39
CA ALA A 88 -23.42 -21.80 -1.05
C ALA A 88 -24.23 -23.01 -0.59
#